data_AF-A0A2V9PQF4-F1
#
_entry.id   AF-A0A2V9PQF4-F1
#
_cell.length_a   1.000
_cell.length_b   1.000
_cell.length_c   1.000
_cell.angle_alpha   90.00
_cell.angle_beta   90.00
_cell.angle_gamma   90.00
#
_symmetry.space_group_name_H-M   'P 1'
#
loop_
_entity.id
_entity.type
_entity.pdbx_description
1 polymer ?
#
loop_
_entity_poly.entity_id
_entity_poly.type
_entity_poly.pdbx_seq_one_letter_code
_entity_poly.pdbx_strand_id
1 'polypeptide(L)'
;MSDIHFGLGVNAASAKIQQIKGAVQSEIQEGTDLLLILSGDIAFSGKQAEYSVAIDFVVDLEKALQSIPNVKFLGTVTVPGNHDCDFSNEGHVRPALLSTIPETIGAVEANGDVAEQMVT
;
A
#
# COMPACT_ATOMS: atom_id res chain seq x y z
N MET A 1 5.31 -8.80 -1.42
CA MET A 1 4.44 -8.54 -0.24
C MET A 1 3.54 -7.36 -0.59
N SER A 2 2.33 -7.29 -0.03
CA SER A 2 1.32 -6.28 -0.36
C SER A 2 0.44 -6.00 0.87
N ASP A 3 -0.29 -4.88 0.87
CA ASP A 3 -1.41 -4.62 1.80
C ASP A 3 -1.00 -4.65 3.29
N ILE A 4 0.20 -4.14 3.60
CA ILE A 4 0.75 -4.20 4.96
C ILE A 4 0.13 -3.14 5.88
N HIS A 5 -0.21 -1.97 5.34
CA HIS A 5 -0.88 -0.87 6.05
C HIS A 5 -0.16 -0.44 7.34
N PHE A 6 1.10 -0.03 7.24
CA PHE A 6 1.87 0.48 8.36
C PHE A 6 1.19 1.70 9.00
N GLY A 7 1.00 1.63 10.31
CA GLY A 7 0.52 2.73 11.15
C GLY A 7 1.51 3.08 12.26
N LEU A 8 1.18 4.09 13.07
CA LEU A 8 2.02 4.53 14.20
C LEU A 8 1.98 3.59 15.41
N GLY A 9 1.12 2.57 15.38
CA GLY A 9 0.96 1.59 16.45
C GLY A 9 1.80 0.33 16.26
N VAL A 10 1.34 -0.77 16.84
CA VAL A 10 1.96 -2.09 16.67
C VAL A 10 1.62 -2.62 15.28
N ASN A 11 2.66 -2.88 14.48
CA ASN A 11 2.52 -3.44 13.14
C ASN A 11 2.84 -4.94 13.16
N ALA A 12 1.85 -5.77 12.79
CA ALA A 12 1.99 -7.23 12.84
C ALA A 12 3.12 -7.76 11.93
N ALA A 13 3.42 -7.06 10.83
CA ALA A 13 4.50 -7.42 9.93
C ALA A 13 5.88 -7.34 10.60
N SER A 14 6.13 -6.32 11.43
CA SER A 14 7.41 -6.12 12.11
C SER A 14 7.75 -7.28 13.06
N ALA A 15 6.75 -7.85 13.73
CA ALA A 15 6.93 -9.02 14.59
C ALA A 15 7.21 -10.32 13.82
N LYS A 16 7.08 -10.31 12.49
CA LYS A 16 7.18 -11.49 11.62
C LYS A 16 8.45 -11.57 10.80
N ILE A 17 9.40 -10.65 10.96
CA ILE A 17 10.62 -10.57 10.12
C ILE A 17 11.38 -11.92 10.10
N GLN A 18 11.59 -12.56 11.25
CA GLN A 18 12.32 -13.82 11.30
C GLN A 18 11.55 -14.98 10.68
N GLN A 19 10.22 -14.98 10.82
CA GLN A 19 9.34 -15.98 10.20
C GLN A 19 9.34 -15.81 8.67
N ILE A 20 9.32 -14.57 8.17
CA ILE A 20 9.45 -14.27 6.75
C ILE A 20 10.81 -14.75 6.22
N LYS A 21 11.91 -14.40 6.92
CA LYS A 21 13.25 -14.90 6.57
C LYS A 21 13.26 -16.42 6.50
N GLY A 22 12.74 -17.10 7.51
CA GLY A 22 12.71 -18.57 7.57
C GLY A 22 11.92 -19.19 6.42
N ALA A 23 10.76 -18.61 6.08
CA ALA A 23 9.94 -19.06 4.96
C ALA A 23 10.62 -18.82 3.61
N VAL A 24 11.32 -17.71 3.42
CA VAL A 24 12.13 -17.50 2.19
C VAL A 24 13.28 -18.51 2.15
N GLN A 25 14.00 -18.67 3.27
CA GLN A 25 15.15 -19.57 3.36
C GLN A 25 14.79 -21.03 3.07
N SER A 26 13.57 -21.48 3.39
CA SER A 26 13.14 -22.85 3.09
C SER A 26 12.87 -23.13 1.60
N GLU A 27 12.67 -22.09 0.80
CA GLU A 27 12.30 -22.21 -0.62
C GLU A 27 13.47 -21.99 -1.59
N ILE A 28 14.52 -21.31 -1.13
CA ILE A 28 15.65 -20.95 -1.98
C ILE A 28 16.67 -22.10 -2.11
N GLN A 29 17.37 -22.12 -3.24
CA GLN A 29 18.50 -23.01 -3.49
C GLN A 29 19.81 -22.21 -3.54
N GLU A 30 20.94 -22.91 -3.58
CA GLU A 30 22.25 -22.27 -3.72
C GLU A 30 22.33 -21.45 -5.02
N GLY A 31 22.80 -20.20 -4.92
CA GLY A 31 22.93 -19.31 -6.08
C GLY A 31 21.64 -18.59 -6.49
N THR A 32 20.66 -18.46 -5.58
CA THR A 32 19.40 -17.75 -5.86
C THR A 32 19.57 -16.23 -5.78
N ASP A 33 19.10 -15.53 -6.81
CA ASP A 33 18.91 -14.08 -6.79
C ASP A 33 17.58 -13.74 -6.10
N LEU A 34 17.60 -12.78 -5.17
CA LEU A 34 16.42 -12.39 -4.38
C LEU A 34 16.10 -10.91 -4.57
N LEU A 35 14.87 -10.61 -4.97
CA LEU A 35 14.32 -9.25 -5.06
C LEU A 35 13.13 -9.11 -4.11
N LEU A 36 13.17 -8.10 -3.23
CA LEU A 36 12.03 -7.78 -2.38
C LEU A 36 11.09 -6.81 -3.11
N ILE A 37 9.82 -7.16 -3.24
CA ILE A 37 8.80 -6.31 -3.87
C ILE A 37 7.71 -6.00 -2.84
N LEU A 38 7.43 -4.72 -2.62
CA LEU A 38 6.25 -4.23 -1.91
C LEU A 38 5.28 -3.67 -2.95
N SER A 39 4.17 -4.37 -3.18
CA SER A 39 3.26 -4.15 -4.32
C SER A 39 2.00 -3.37 -3.97
N GLY A 40 2.11 -2.34 -3.12
CA GLY A 40 1.02 -1.45 -2.77
C GLY A 40 0.54 -1.56 -1.33
N ASP A 41 -0.23 -0.55 -0.93
CA ASP A 41 -0.84 -0.39 0.38
C ASP A 41 0.16 -0.63 1.52
N ILE A 42 1.27 0.10 1.41
CA ILE A 42 2.39 0.06 2.35
C ILE A 42 2.01 0.84 3.61
N ALA A 43 1.54 2.07 3.47
CA ALA A 43 1.08 2.93 4.56
C ALA A 43 -0.44 2.79 4.78
N PHE A 44 -0.90 3.07 6.00
CA PHE A 44 -2.34 3.01 6.33
C PHE A 44 -3.16 4.14 5.69
N SER A 45 -2.60 5.36 5.67
CA SER A 45 -3.26 6.57 5.15
C SER A 45 -2.33 7.51 4.37
N GLY A 46 -1.17 7.00 3.95
CA GLY A 46 -0.19 7.72 3.13
C GLY A 46 0.59 8.79 3.87
N LYS A 47 0.46 8.90 5.20
CA LYS A 47 1.12 9.95 5.98
C LYS A 47 2.61 9.70 6.10
N GLN A 48 3.41 10.76 6.08
CA GLN A 48 4.87 10.66 6.16
C GLN A 48 5.36 9.84 7.36
N ALA A 49 4.73 10.01 8.53
CA ALA A 49 5.12 9.28 9.74
C ALA A 49 4.88 7.75 9.63
N GLU A 50 3.90 7.32 8.83
CA GLU A 50 3.64 5.89 8.56
C GLU A 50 4.77 5.30 7.69
N TYR A 51 5.25 6.08 6.72
CA TYR A 51 6.39 5.69 5.89
C TYR A 51 7.69 5.59 6.67
N SER A 52 7.92 6.43 7.69
CA SER A 52 9.08 6.27 8.57
C SER A 52 9.09 4.88 9.22
N VAL A 53 7.92 4.42 9.70
CA VAL A 53 7.78 3.07 10.28
C VAL A 53 7.97 1.98 9.22
N ALA A 54 7.42 2.18 8.02
CA ALA A 54 7.60 1.24 6.91
C ALA A 54 9.07 1.11 6.48
N ILE A 55 9.82 2.22 6.46
CA ILE A 55 11.24 2.24 6.12
C ILE A 55 12.04 1.44 7.15
N ASP A 56 11.79 1.64 8.45
CA ASP A 56 12.47 0.88 9.51
C ASP A 56 12.24 -0.63 9.34
N PHE A 57 11.00 -1.02 9.05
CA PHE A 57 10.66 -2.41 8.74
C PHE A 57 11.40 -2.94 7.51
N VAL A 58 11.41 -2.19 6.39
CA VAL A 58 12.07 -2.61 5.14
C VAL A 58 13.56 -2.79 5.38
N VAL A 59 14.20 -1.85 6.07
CA VAL A 59 15.64 -1.92 6.40
C VAL A 59 15.94 -3.17 7.23
N ASP A 60 15.12 -3.49 8.22
CA ASP A 60 15.36 -4.67 9.06
C ASP A 60 15.04 -5.99 8.33
N LEU A 61 14.04 -5.99 7.45
CA LEU A 61 13.75 -7.13 6.60
C LEU A 61 14.85 -7.37 5.56
N GLU A 62 15.36 -6.32 4.92
CA GLU A 62 16.49 -6.40 3.99
C GLU A 62 17.72 -7.02 4.67
N LYS A 63 18.08 -6.56 5.87
CA LYS A 63 19.18 -7.16 6.65
C LYS A 63 18.93 -8.63 6.93
N ALA A 64 17.70 -9.00 7.31
CA ALA A 64 17.34 -10.38 7.58
C ALA A 64 17.47 -11.26 6.32
N LEU A 65 17.00 -10.79 5.17
CA LEU A 65 17.07 -11.50 3.89
C LEU A 65 18.51 -11.60 3.35
N GLN A 66 19.30 -10.53 3.47
CA GLN A 66 20.72 -10.51 3.09
C GLN A 66 21.58 -11.46 3.95
N SER A 67 21.15 -11.75 5.18
CA SER A 67 21.83 -12.71 6.05
C SER A 67 21.58 -14.18 5.68
N ILE A 68 20.75 -14.46 4.67
CA ILE A 68 20.52 -15.82 4.20
C ILE A 68 21.75 -16.29 3.38
N PRO A 69 22.39 -17.42 3.73
CA PRO A 69 23.56 -17.91 3.01
C PRO A 69 23.28 -18.18 1.53
N ASN A 70 24.27 -17.91 0.68
CA ASN A 70 24.25 -18.21 -0.77
C ASN A 70 23.11 -17.54 -1.55
N VAL A 71 22.57 -16.43 -1.02
CA VAL A 71 21.61 -15.56 -1.70
C VAL A 71 22.30 -14.29 -2.16
N LYS A 72 22.00 -13.87 -3.39
CA LYS A 72 22.35 -12.54 -3.87
C LYS A 72 21.12 -11.64 -3.80
N PHE A 73 21.09 -10.76 -2.82
CA PHE A 73 20.02 -9.76 -2.69
C PHE A 73 20.19 -8.66 -3.74
N LEU A 74 19.21 -8.49 -4.62
CA LEU A 74 19.23 -7.54 -5.73
C LEU A 74 18.70 -6.16 -5.37
N GLY A 75 17.94 -6.05 -4.27
CA GLY A 75 17.37 -4.80 -3.79
C GLY A 75 15.88 -4.91 -3.47
N THR A 76 15.28 -3.74 -3.29
CA THR A 76 13.85 -3.58 -2.97
C THR A 76 13.17 -2.68 -3.99
N VAL A 77 12.00 -3.10 -4.46
CA VAL A 77 11.13 -2.33 -5.34
C VAL A 77 9.81 -2.06 -4.62
N THR A 78 9.35 -0.82 -4.66
CA THR A 78 8.06 -0.41 -4.12
C THR A 78 7.15 0.08 -5.23
N VAL A 79 5.88 -0.30 -5.15
CA VAL A 79 4.80 0.19 -6.01
C VAL A 79 3.73 0.76 -5.08
N PRO A 80 3.25 2.00 -5.29
CA PRO A 80 2.23 2.58 -4.44
C PRO A 80 0.85 1.98 -4.72
N GLY A 81 0.07 1.76 -3.67
CA GLY A 81 -1.35 1.42 -3.71
C GLY A 81 -2.25 2.65 -3.48
N ASN A 82 -3.54 2.41 -3.26
CA ASN A 82 -4.51 3.50 -3.03
C ASN A 82 -4.42 4.10 -1.62
N HIS A 83 -3.97 3.32 -0.61
CA HIS A 83 -3.78 3.81 0.76
C HIS A 83 -2.47 4.58 0.95
N ASP A 84 -1.59 4.54 -0.03
CA ASP A 84 -0.25 5.12 0.02
C ASP A 84 -0.22 6.64 -0.23
N CYS A 85 -1.36 7.23 -0.60
CA CYS A 85 -1.51 8.67 -0.84
C CYS A 85 -2.16 9.38 0.36
N ASP A 86 -1.54 10.46 0.83
CA ASP A 86 -2.12 11.33 1.87
C ASP A 86 -3.18 12.25 1.26
N PHE A 87 -4.46 11.97 1.56
CA PHE A 87 -5.61 12.77 1.14
C PHE A 87 -6.08 13.78 2.19
N SER A 88 -5.30 14.03 3.26
CA SER A 88 -5.66 15.00 4.30
C SER A 88 -5.67 16.45 3.80
N ASN A 89 -4.92 16.73 2.73
CA ASN A 89 -5.03 17.98 1.98
C ASN A 89 -6.07 17.77 0.87
N GLU A 90 -7.26 18.36 1.01
CA GLU A 90 -8.31 18.27 -0.01
C GLU A 90 -7.78 18.75 -1.36
N GLY A 91 -7.70 17.84 -2.35
CA GLY A 91 -7.43 18.25 -3.73
C GLY A 91 -8.56 19.15 -4.21
N HIS A 92 -8.23 20.29 -4.84
CA HIS A 92 -9.18 21.32 -5.30
C HIS A 92 -10.38 20.79 -6.11
N VAL A 93 -10.24 19.61 -6.73
CA VAL A 93 -11.28 18.98 -7.56
C VAL A 93 -12.43 18.40 -6.73
N ARG A 94 -12.17 17.83 -5.54
CA ARG A 94 -13.22 17.17 -4.75
C ARG A 94 -14.25 18.17 -4.21
N PRO A 95 -13.86 19.30 -3.59
CA PRO A 95 -14.81 20.34 -3.21
C PRO A 95 -15.55 20.93 -4.41
N ALA A 96 -14.85 21.15 -5.53
CA ALA A 96 -15.46 21.65 -6.76
C ALA A 96 -16.55 20.70 -7.29
N LEU A 97 -16.27 19.39 -7.36
CA LEU A 97 -17.27 18.39 -7.77
C LEU A 97 -18.43 18.31 -6.77
N LEU A 98 -18.15 18.27 -5.47
CA LEU A 98 -19.19 18.26 -4.42
C LEU A 98 -20.12 19.48 -4.49
N SER A 99 -19.62 20.63 -4.94
CA SER A 99 -20.46 21.83 -5.14
C SER A 99 -21.40 21.72 -6.35
N THR A 100 -21.07 20.88 -7.35
CA THR A 100 -21.88 20.69 -8.58
C THR A 100 -22.90 19.55 -8.49
N ILE A 101 -22.70 18.60 -7.58
CA ILE A 101 -23.60 17.45 -7.39
C ILE A 101 -25.04 17.88 -7.00
N PRO A 102 -25.26 18.84 -6.09
CA PRO A 102 -26.61 19.30 -5.74
C PRO A 102 -27.39 19.86 -6.93
N GLU A 103 -26.72 20.60 -7.82
CA GLU A 103 -27.35 21.17 -9.03
C GLU A 103 -27.74 20.07 -10.03
N THR A 104 -26.91 19.03 -10.13
CA THR A 104 -27.14 17.92 -11.07
C THR A 104 -28.27 17.00 -10.59
N ILE A 105 -28.33 16.69 -9.28
CA ILE A 105 -29.41 15.85 -8.71
C ILE A 105 -30.75 16.60 -8.76
N GLY A 106 -30.77 17.90 -8.47
CA GLY A 106 -32.00 18.71 -8.60
C GLY A 106 -32.52 18.80 -10.05
N ALA A 107 -31.63 18.74 -11.05
CA ALA A 107 -32.01 18.66 -12.45
C ALA A 107 -32.50 17.27 -12.89
N VAL A 108 -32.00 16.19 -12.27
CA VAL A 108 -32.44 14.81 -12.52
C VAL A 108 -33.84 14.56 -11.93
N GLU A 109 -34.15 15.09 -10.75
CA GLU A 109 -35.50 14.98 -10.15
C GLU A 109 -36.58 15.68 -10.98
N ALA A 110 -36.23 16.73 -11.73
CA ALA A 110 -37.16 17.41 -12.63
C ALA A 110 -37.56 16.57 -13.86
N ASN A 111 -36.74 15.58 -14.23
CA ASN A 111 -36.94 14.75 -15.43
C ASN A 111 -37.30 13.28 -15.12
N GLY A 112 -37.37 12.87 -13.86
CA GLY A 112 -37.99 11.59 -13.45
C GLY A 112 -37.29 10.29 -13.87
N ASP A 113 -36.10 10.35 -14.47
CA ASP A 113 -35.36 9.16 -14.92
C ASP A 113 -34.37 8.71 -13.85
N VAL A 114 -34.85 7.91 -12.89
CA VAL A 114 -34.01 7.39 -11.78
C VAL A 114 -34.08 5.87 -11.68
N ALA A 115 -33.94 5.12 -12.79
CA ALA A 115 -33.68 3.67 -12.70
C ALA A 115 -33.18 3.00 -14.00
N GLU A 116 -32.22 3.57 -14.75
CA GLU A 116 -31.64 2.78 -15.87
C GLU A 116 -30.15 3.00 -16.18
N GLN A 117 -29.37 3.61 -15.26
CA GLN A 117 -27.95 3.88 -15.54
C GLN A 117 -26.94 3.30 -14.54
N MET A 118 -27.35 2.29 -13.77
CA MET A 118 -26.42 1.50 -12.93
C MET A 118 -26.38 0.00 -13.28
N VAL A 119 -27.02 -0.41 -14.38
CA VAL A 119 -26.90 -1.77 -14.94
C VAL A 119 -26.70 -1.69 -16.45
N THR A 120 -25.52 -1.25 -16.89
CA THR A 120 -24.93 -1.69 -18.17
C THR A 120 -23.43 -1.47 -18.17
#